data_AF-A0A2H0RLS5-F1
#
_entry.id   AF-A0A2H0RLS5-F1
#
_cell.length_a   1.000
_cell.length_b   1.000
_cell.length_c   1.000
_cell.angle_alpha   90.00
_cell.angle_beta   90.00
_cell.angle_gamma   90.00
#
_symmetry.space_group_name_H-M   'P 1'
#
loop_
_entity.id
_entity.type
_entity.pdbx_description
1 polymer ?
#
loop_
_entity_poly.entity_id
_entity_poly.type
_entity_poly.pdbx_seq_one_letter_code
_entity_poly.pdbx_strand_id
1 'polypeptide(L)'
;MSNEEECITKPFPDGESYEDVKTRIADFLAFLKQNYDGKHIAIVGHKAPQLALDILIKGKTWKQALAEDWRKTKAWQPGWEYELE
;
A
#
# COMPACT_ATOMS: atom_id res chain seq x y z
N MET A 1 7.39 -5.71 -21.13
CA MET A 1 7.69 -5.05 -19.85
C MET A 1 6.40 -4.41 -19.39
N SER A 2 5.81 -4.87 -18.29
CA SER A 2 4.61 -4.24 -17.73
C SER A 2 4.95 -2.81 -17.34
N ASN A 3 4.25 -1.83 -17.91
CA ASN A 3 4.27 -0.49 -17.36
C ASN A 3 3.59 -0.58 -16.00
N GLU A 4 4.32 -0.35 -14.92
CA GLU A 4 3.82 -0.44 -13.54
C GLU A 4 2.62 0.50 -13.31
N GLU A 5 2.53 1.56 -14.11
CA GLU A 5 1.38 2.46 -14.14
C GLU A 5 0.13 1.81 -14.75
N GLU A 6 0.26 0.89 -15.72
CA GLU A 6 -0.90 0.15 -16.24
C GLU A 6 -1.50 -0.77 -15.17
N CYS A 7 -0.65 -1.39 -14.35
CA CYS A 7 -1.08 -2.26 -13.24
C CYS A 7 -1.85 -1.50 -12.14
N ILE A 8 -1.87 -0.16 -12.18
CA ILE A 8 -2.70 0.63 -11.25
C ILE A 8 -4.17 0.24 -11.42
N THR A 9 -4.67 0.23 -12.65
CA THR A 9 -6.08 -0.01 -12.96
C THR A 9 -6.31 -1.33 -13.68
N LYS A 10 -5.29 -1.87 -14.35
CA LYS A 10 -5.40 -3.15 -15.06
C LYS A 10 -5.03 -4.31 -14.11
N PRO A 11 -5.96 -5.23 -13.83
CA PRO A 11 -5.66 -6.37 -13.01
C PRO A 11 -4.72 -7.35 -13.71
N PHE A 12 -3.98 -8.13 -12.92
CA PHE A 12 -3.32 -9.32 -13.42
C PHE A 12 -4.38 -10.38 -13.83
N PRO A 13 -4.08 -11.29 -14.78
CA PRO A 13 -4.99 -12.38 -15.11
C PRO A 13 -5.41 -13.14 -13.85
N ASP A 14 -6.73 -13.27 -13.64
CA ASP A 14 -7.35 -13.86 -12.44
C ASP A 14 -6.86 -13.28 -11.10
N GLY A 15 -6.32 -12.05 -11.14
CA GLY A 15 -5.74 -11.37 -10.00
C GLY A 15 -6.28 -9.96 -9.84
N GLU A 16 -5.51 -9.15 -9.11
CA GLU A 16 -5.92 -7.82 -8.67
C GLU A 16 -5.05 -6.74 -9.34
N SER A 17 -5.65 -5.58 -9.60
CA SER A 17 -4.92 -4.34 -9.88
C SER A 17 -4.43 -3.72 -8.57
N TYR A 18 -3.59 -2.69 -8.64
CA TYR A 18 -3.21 -1.97 -7.42
C TYR A 18 -4.39 -1.19 -6.80
N GLU A 19 -5.36 -0.72 -7.60
CA GLU A 19 -6.61 -0.14 -7.10
C GLU A 19 -7.45 -1.16 -6.32
N ASP A 20 -7.51 -2.41 -6.79
CA ASP A 20 -8.21 -3.49 -6.08
C ASP A 20 -7.53 -3.78 -4.74
N VAL A 21 -6.19 -3.88 -4.74
CA VAL A 21 -5.41 -4.05 -3.50
C VAL A 21 -5.62 -2.87 -2.55
N LYS A 22 -5.64 -1.62 -3.05
CA LYS A 22 -5.90 -0.44 -2.23
C LYS A 22 -7.27 -0.49 -1.58
N THR A 23 -8.30 -0.92 -2.31
CA THR A 23 -9.65 -1.13 -1.76
C THR A 23 -9.60 -2.11 -0.59
N ARG A 24 -8.95 -3.27 -0.75
CA ARG A 24 -8.85 -4.27 0.32
C ARG A 24 -8.03 -3.81 1.53
N ILE A 25 -7.00 -2.99 1.31
CA ILE A 25 -6.24 -2.39 2.40
C ILE A 25 -7.07 -1.34 3.12
N ALA A 26 -7.90 -0.56 2.43
CA ALA A 26 -8.81 0.39 3.07
C ALA A 26 -9.81 -0.33 3.99
N ASP A 27 -10.40 -1.43 3.52
CA ASP A 27 -11.28 -2.28 4.35
C ASP A 27 -10.55 -2.85 5.57
N PHE A 28 -9.30 -3.30 5.37
CA PHE A 28 -8.46 -3.78 6.46
C PHE A 28 -8.13 -2.69 7.49
N LEU A 29 -7.82 -1.46 7.05
CA LEU A 29 -7.59 -0.32 7.95
C LEU A 29 -8.85 0.05 8.72
N ALA A 30 -10.02 0.05 8.08
CA ALA A 30 -11.29 0.26 8.76
C ALA A 30 -11.56 -0.81 9.82
N PHE A 31 -11.29 -2.09 9.50
CA PHE A 31 -11.36 -3.18 10.45
C PHE A 31 -10.39 -2.99 11.62
N LEU A 32 -9.14 -2.58 11.37
CA LEU A 32 -8.16 -2.32 12.41
C LEU A 32 -8.59 -1.17 13.32
N LYS A 33 -9.06 -0.06 12.75
CA LYS A 33 -9.53 1.10 13.52
C LYS A 33 -10.72 0.72 14.41
N GLN A 34 -11.67 -0.06 13.89
CA GLN A 34 -12.83 -0.48 14.66
C GLN A 34 -12.49 -1.43 15.81
N ASN A 35 -11.55 -2.36 15.62
CA ASN A 35 -11.35 -3.49 16.54
C ASN A 35 -10.06 -3.37 17.39
N TYR A 36 -9.11 -2.55 16.97
CA TYR A 36 -7.77 -2.45 17.55
C TYR A 36 -7.30 -0.99 17.68
N ASP A 37 -8.22 -0.03 17.85
CA ASP A 37 -7.85 1.38 18.04
C ASP A 37 -6.86 1.57 19.20
N GLY A 38 -5.88 2.44 18.98
CA GLY A 38 -4.78 2.71 19.93
C GLY A 38 -3.83 1.54 20.20
N LYS A 39 -3.89 0.44 19.42
CA LYS A 39 -2.92 -0.67 19.50
C LYS A 39 -1.78 -0.50 18.48
N HIS A 40 -0.62 -1.06 18.81
CA HIS A 40 0.47 -1.23 17.86
C HIS A 40 0.31 -2.55 17.10
N ILE A 41 0.15 -2.47 15.78
CA ILE A 41 -0.06 -3.62 14.89
C ILE A 41 1.16 -3.77 13.97
N ALA A 42 1.72 -4.97 13.89
CA ALA A 42 2.77 -5.30 12.93
C ALA A 42 2.16 -5.94 11.67
N ILE A 43 2.50 -5.42 10.50
CA ILE A 43 2.05 -5.93 9.19
C ILE A 43 3.27 -6.44 8.43
N VAL A 44 3.22 -7.71 7.99
CA VAL A 44 4.21 -8.30 7.08
C VAL A 44 3.52 -8.55 5.75
N GLY A 45 4.00 -7.91 4.69
CA GLY A 45 3.35 -7.96 3.38
C GLY A 45 4.28 -7.63 2.22
N HIS A 46 3.67 -7.48 1.04
CA HIS A 46 4.38 -7.24 -0.22
C HIS A 46 4.30 -5.76 -0.65
N LYS A 47 4.84 -5.48 -1.84
CA LYS A 47 4.92 -4.14 -2.42
C LYS A 47 3.57 -3.43 -2.54
N ALA A 48 2.56 -4.06 -3.16
CA ALA A 48 1.28 -3.42 -3.41
C ALA A 48 0.54 -3.00 -2.11
N PRO A 49 0.47 -3.86 -1.06
CA PRO A 49 -0.01 -3.44 0.25
C PRO A 49 0.75 -2.23 0.84
N GLN A 50 2.09 -2.24 0.78
CA GLN A 50 2.89 -1.14 1.32
C GLN A 50 2.61 0.19 0.59
N LEU A 51 2.54 0.18 -0.74
CA LEU A 51 2.23 1.37 -1.53
C LEU A 51 0.80 1.86 -1.28
N ALA A 52 -0.16 0.95 -1.10
CA ALA A 52 -1.52 1.30 -0.72
C ALA A 52 -1.56 2.02 0.64
N LEU A 53 -0.76 1.60 1.62
CA LEU A 53 -0.64 2.31 2.91
C LEU A 53 -0.08 3.73 2.74
N ASP A 54 0.94 3.93 1.90
CA ASP A 54 1.48 5.26 1.62
C ASP A 54 0.42 6.18 0.97
N ILE A 55 -0.50 5.63 0.17
CA ILE A 55 -1.58 6.41 -0.44
C ILE A 55 -2.67 6.72 0.57
N LEU A 56 -3.18 5.70 1.25
CA LEU A 56 -4.35 5.81 2.13
C LEU A 56 -4.04 6.61 3.40
N ILE A 57 -2.85 6.44 3.97
CA ILE A 57 -2.48 7.06 5.25
C ILE A 57 -1.69 8.36 5.04
N LYS A 58 -0.73 8.38 4.10
CA LYS A 58 0.10 9.58 3.86
C LYS A 58 -0.44 10.48 2.75
N GLY A 59 -1.60 10.16 2.18
CA GLY A 59 -2.26 10.98 1.14
C GLY A 59 -1.49 11.06 -0.18
N LYS A 60 -0.55 10.14 -0.45
CA LYS A 60 0.20 10.15 -1.72
C LYS A 60 -0.70 9.79 -2.89
N THR A 61 -0.35 10.28 -4.08
CA THR A 61 -0.89 9.72 -5.33
C THR A 61 -0.16 8.43 -5.71
N TRP A 62 -0.77 7.57 -6.54
CA TRP A 62 -0.06 6.41 -7.11
C TRP A 62 1.25 6.79 -7.80
N LYS A 63 1.23 7.88 -8.58
CA LYS A 63 2.41 8.37 -9.28
C LYS A 63 3.55 8.68 -8.30
N GLN A 64 3.25 9.37 -7.19
CA GLN A 64 4.24 9.66 -6.16
C GLN A 64 4.70 8.39 -5.45
N ALA A 65 3.78 7.54 -5.00
CA ALA A 65 4.12 6.29 -4.30
C ALA A 65 5.03 5.38 -5.15
N LEU A 66 4.74 5.27 -6.45
CA LEU A 66 5.56 4.50 -7.39
C LEU A 66 6.90 5.18 -7.68
N ALA A 67 6.95 6.50 -7.83
CA ALA A 67 8.20 7.22 -8.08
C ALA A 67 9.16 7.17 -6.89
N GLU A 68 8.61 7.22 -5.68
CA GLU A 68 9.36 7.26 -4.41
C GLU A 68 9.58 5.87 -3.79
N ASP A 69 9.12 4.79 -4.44
CA ASP A 69 9.29 3.42 -3.94
C ASP A 69 10.77 3.14 -3.65
N TRP A 70 11.07 2.79 -2.40
CA TRP A 70 12.42 2.51 -1.92
C TRP A 70 13.11 1.41 -2.74
N ARG A 71 12.33 0.52 -3.39
CA ARG A 71 12.84 -0.52 -4.29
C ARG A 71 13.53 0.06 -5.52
N LYS A 72 13.13 1.26 -5.97
CA LYS A 72 13.76 1.98 -7.08
C LYS A 72 15.01 2.73 -6.63
N THR A 73 14.96 3.36 -5.46
CA THR A 73 16.10 4.12 -4.90
C THR A 73 17.11 3.25 -4.16
N LYS A 74 16.80 1.97 -3.95
CA LYS A 74 17.58 1.01 -3.14
C LYS A 74 17.77 1.45 -1.68
N ALA A 75 16.87 2.28 -1.17
CA ALA A 75 16.90 2.80 0.20
C ALA A 75 16.16 1.86 1.18
N TRP A 76 16.58 0.60 1.24
CA TRP A 76 15.98 -0.36 2.16
C TRP A 76 16.20 0.05 3.63
N GLN A 77 15.21 -0.23 4.47
CA GLN A 77 15.28 -0.07 5.91
C GLN A 77 14.49 -1.20 6.60
N PRO A 78 14.68 -1.43 7.92
CA PRO A 78 14.06 -2.56 8.63
C PRO A 78 12.52 -2.56 8.65
N GLY A 79 11.89 -1.39 8.53
CA GLY A 79 10.43 -1.25 8.57
C GLY A 79 9.95 0.15 8.21
N TRP A 80 8.64 0.32 8.13
CA TRP A 80 7.97 1.60 7.89
C TRP A 80 6.84 1.75 8.91
N GLU A 81 6.75 2.94 9.49
CA GLU A 81 5.71 3.29 10.46
C GLU A 81 4.61 4.10 9.79
N TYR A 82 3.38 3.87 10.26
CA TYR A 82 2.16 4.49 9.78
C TYR A 82 1.27 4.75 10.99
N GLU A 83 0.64 5.92 11.03
CA GLU A 83 -0.30 6.33 12.07
C GLU A 83 -1.70 6.42 11.45
N LEU A 84 -2.66 5.69 12.03
CA LEU A 84 -4.04 5.62 11.55
C LEU A 84 -4.94 6.42 12.49
N GLU A 85 -5.30 7.63 12.08
CA GLU A 85 -6.17 8.55 12.82
C GLU A 85 -7.65 8.16 12.82
#